data_AF-A0A945DZA7-F1
#
_entry.id   AF-A0A945DZA7-F1
#
_cell.length_a   1.000
_cell.length_b   1.000
_cell.length_c   1.000
_cell.angle_alpha   90.00
_cell.angle_beta   90.00
_cell.angle_gamma   90.00
#
_symmetry.space_group_name_H-M   'P 1'
#
loop_
_entity.id
_entity.type
_entity.pdbx_description
1 polymer ?
#
loop_
_entity_poly.entity_id
_entity_poly.type
_entity_poly.pdbx_seq_one_letter_code
_entity_poly.pdbx_strand_id
1 'polypeptide(L)'
;MVFIHVKLVMEKKMYKQVLMSASGFLFAMGVTLSPAMAGGEAEVLHWWTSGGEAKALQVLKDDFAKKGGTWKDMPVAGGGGDAANVTLKARIVAGDPPTASQIK
;
A
#
# COMPACT_ATOMS: atom_id res chain seq x y z
N MET A 1 -2.19 -59.48 -34.92
CA MET A 1 -1.08 -58.82 -34.17
C MET A 1 -1.26 -57.29 -34.04
N VAL A 2 -1.73 -56.57 -35.07
CA VAL A 2 -1.82 -55.10 -35.08
C VAL A 2 -2.82 -54.53 -34.06
N PHE A 3 -3.96 -55.20 -33.84
CA PHE A 3 -5.00 -54.75 -32.90
C PHE A 3 -4.54 -54.66 -31.43
N ILE A 4 -3.64 -55.56 -31.00
CA ILE A 4 -3.13 -55.60 -29.62
C ILE A 4 -2.10 -54.47 -29.41
N HIS A 5 -1.27 -54.22 -30.42
CA HIS A 5 -0.30 -53.12 -30.40
C HIS A 5 -0.98 -51.75 -30.32
N VAL A 6 -2.07 -51.53 -31.06
CA VAL A 6 -2.80 -50.25 -31.04
C VAL A 6 -3.48 -49.99 -29.69
N LYS A 7 -4.09 -51.02 -29.07
CA LYS A 7 -4.75 -50.88 -27.76
C LYS A 7 -3.76 -50.53 -26.64
N LEU A 8 -2.57 -51.13 -26.68
CA LEU A 8 -1.51 -50.90 -25.69
C LEU A 8 -0.87 -49.51 -25.84
N VAL A 9 -0.77 -48.99 -27.07
CA VAL A 9 -0.33 -47.60 -27.33
C VAL A 9 -1.36 -46.58 -26.83
N MET A 10 -2.65 -46.86 -27.05
CA MET A 10 -3.77 -46.00 -26.61
C MET A 10 -3.85 -45.91 -25.08
N GLU A 11 -3.74 -47.03 -24.35
CA GLU A 11 -3.73 -47.03 -22.89
C GLU A 11 -2.57 -46.23 -22.30
N LYS A 12 -1.36 -46.43 -22.83
CA LYS A 12 -0.17 -45.68 -22.37
C LYS A 12 -0.28 -44.18 -22.65
N LYS A 13 -0.89 -43.80 -23.78
CA LYS A 13 -1.12 -42.39 -24.15
C LYS A 13 -2.15 -41.74 -23.22
N MET A 14 -3.21 -42.46 -22.87
CA MET A 14 -4.26 -42.01 -21.96
C MET A 14 -3.75 -41.83 -20.52
N TYR A 15 -2.90 -42.74 -20.03
CA TYR A 15 -2.28 -42.63 -18.70
C TYR A 15 -1.34 -41.42 -18.56
N LYS A 16 -0.55 -41.11 -19.60
CA LYS A 16 0.30 -39.89 -19.63
C LYS A 16 -0.52 -38.59 -19.66
N GLN A 17 -1.65 -38.57 -20.37
CA GLN A 17 -2.53 -37.39 -20.45
C GLN A 17 -3.22 -37.09 -19.12
N VAL A 18 -3.67 -38.12 -18.40
CA VAL A 18 -4.27 -37.97 -17.05
C VAL A 18 -3.23 -37.56 -16.00
N LEU A 19 -1.99 -38.05 -16.10
CA LEU A 19 -0.90 -37.61 -15.23
C LEU A 19 -0.45 -36.15 -15.48
N MET A 20 -0.59 -35.64 -16.72
CA MET A 20 -0.22 -34.26 -17.05
C MET A 20 -1.27 -33.22 -16.64
N SER A 21 -2.55 -33.59 -16.50
CA SER A 21 -3.62 -32.70 -16.03
C SER A 21 -3.70 -32.55 -14.51
N ALA A 22 -2.94 -33.33 -13.74
CA ALA A 22 -2.87 -33.23 -12.27
C ALA A 22 -1.91 -32.12 -11.77
N SER A 23 -1.09 -31.52 -12.64
CA SER A 23 -0.13 -30.46 -12.27
C SER A 23 -0.64 -29.03 -12.54
N GLY A 24 -1.87 -28.89 -13.06
CA GLY A 24 -2.44 -27.61 -13.50
C GLY A 24 -3.38 -26.93 -12.49
N PHE A 25 -3.31 -27.29 -11.21
CA PHE A 25 -4.18 -26.75 -10.15
C PHE A 25 -3.41 -26.00 -9.04
N LEU A 26 -2.27 -25.39 -9.37
CA LEU A 26 -1.73 -24.28 -8.58
C LEU A 26 -2.17 -22.99 -9.25
N PHE A 27 -3.42 -22.68 -8.94
CA PHE A 27 -4.07 -21.39 -9.01
C PHE A 27 -3.05 -20.26 -8.94
N ALA A 28 -2.99 -19.50 -10.04
CA ALA A 28 -2.28 -18.26 -10.16
C ALA A 28 -2.69 -17.31 -9.02
N MET A 29 -1.94 -17.32 -7.93
CA MET A 29 -1.86 -16.18 -7.02
C MET A 29 -1.03 -15.12 -7.74
N GLY A 30 -1.70 -14.41 -8.65
CA GLY A 30 -1.18 -13.17 -9.20
C GLY A 30 -0.89 -12.24 -8.04
N VAL A 31 0.39 -12.07 -7.72
CA VAL A 31 0.85 -10.94 -6.93
C VAL A 31 0.54 -9.72 -7.78
N THR A 32 -0.60 -9.09 -7.52
CA THR A 32 -0.89 -7.75 -8.02
C THR A 32 0.13 -6.82 -7.36
N LEU A 33 1.23 -6.55 -8.04
CA LEU A 33 2.10 -5.43 -7.72
C LEU A 33 1.28 -4.16 -7.96
N SER A 34 0.57 -3.70 -6.94
CA SER A 34 0.00 -2.36 -6.93
C SER A 34 1.16 -1.38 -7.11
N PRO A 35 1.18 -0.54 -8.17
CA PRO A 35 2.19 0.51 -8.25
C PRO A 35 2.01 1.39 -7.01
N ALA A 36 3.07 1.53 -6.21
CA ALA A 36 3.10 2.53 -5.16
C ALA A 36 2.99 3.91 -5.84
N MET A 37 1.80 4.50 -5.82
CA MET A 37 1.57 5.84 -6.35
C MET A 37 2.34 6.82 -5.46
N ALA A 38 3.51 7.27 -5.91
CA ALA A 38 4.39 8.18 -5.16
C ALA A 38 3.89 9.65 -5.15
N GLY A 39 2.60 9.87 -5.39
CA GLY A 39 1.94 11.18 -5.37
C GLY A 39 0.61 11.09 -4.65
N GLY A 40 0.66 10.78 -3.35
CA GLY A 40 -0.51 10.82 -2.47
C GLY A 40 -0.72 12.20 -1.86
N GLU A 41 -1.97 12.55 -1.56
CA GLU A 41 -2.26 13.65 -0.64
C GLU A 41 -1.72 13.28 0.75
N ALA A 42 -0.85 14.12 1.30
CA ALA A 42 -0.34 13.98 2.65
C ALA A 42 -1.03 14.99 3.56
N GLU A 43 -1.97 14.50 4.37
CA GLU A 43 -2.50 15.25 5.49
C GLU A 43 -1.55 15.18 6.67
N VAL A 44 -1.03 16.33 7.10
CA VAL A 44 0.00 16.39 8.14
C VAL A 44 -0.52 17.13 9.37
N LEU A 45 -0.61 16.39 10.48
CA LEU A 45 -0.94 16.90 11.80
C LEU A 45 0.33 17.46 12.46
N HIS A 46 0.36 18.75 12.80
CA HIS A 46 1.51 19.37 13.45
C HIS A 46 1.10 20.47 14.44
N TRP A 47 2.00 20.81 15.38
CA TRP A 47 1.79 21.92 16.34
C TRP A 47 2.59 23.19 16.00
N TRP A 48 3.23 23.23 14.82
CA TRP A 48 3.91 24.41 14.30
C TRP A 48 2.94 25.52 13.88
N THR A 49 2.49 26.32 14.84
CA THR A 49 1.58 27.45 14.61
C THR A 49 2.24 28.82 14.80
N SER A 50 3.51 28.88 15.23
CA SER A 50 4.22 30.16 15.38
C SER A 50 4.76 30.68 14.04
N GLY A 51 4.93 32.00 13.91
CA GLY A 51 5.34 32.63 12.66
C GLY A 51 6.74 32.22 12.16
N GLY A 52 7.64 31.76 13.05
CA GLY A 52 8.95 31.23 12.67
C GLY A 52 8.88 29.79 12.15
N GLU A 53 8.07 28.95 12.78
CA GLU A 53 7.89 27.54 12.40
C GLU A 53 7.11 27.41 11.08
N ALA A 54 6.20 28.33 10.79
CA ALA A 54 5.47 28.39 9.54
C ALA A 54 6.40 28.52 8.31
N LYS A 55 7.54 29.21 8.44
CA LYS A 55 8.53 29.31 7.34
C LYS A 55 9.22 27.99 7.06
N ALA A 56 9.58 27.24 8.11
CA ALA A 56 10.17 25.91 7.95
C ALA A 56 9.17 24.92 7.34
N LEU A 57 7.89 25.02 7.73
CA LEU A 57 6.82 24.23 7.15
C LEU A 57 6.65 24.50 5.65
N GLN A 58 6.79 25.76 5.19
CA GLN A 58 6.70 26.06 3.76
C GLN A 58 7.81 25.40 2.93
N VAL A 59 9.05 25.36 3.43
CA VAL A 59 10.14 24.65 2.74
C VAL A 59 9.80 23.17 2.54
N LEU A 60 9.19 22.55 3.55
CA LEU A 60 8.82 21.13 3.51
C LEU A 60 7.63 20.88 2.56
N LYS A 61 6.65 21.79 2.54
CA LYS A 61 5.55 21.80 1.57
C LYS A 61 6.05 21.90 0.13
N ASP A 62 6.96 22.83 -0.14
CA ASP A 62 7.53 23.06 -1.47
C ASP A 62 8.30 21.83 -1.96
N ASP A 63 9.13 21.22 -1.11
CA ASP A 63 9.88 20.02 -1.48
C ASP A 63 8.99 18.78 -1.66
N PHE A 64 7.88 18.70 -0.92
CA PHE A 64 6.88 17.65 -1.13
C PHE A 64 6.13 17.83 -2.46
N ALA A 65 5.76 19.08 -2.79
CA ALA A 65 5.14 19.42 -4.06
C ALA A 65 6.06 19.14 -5.26
N LYS A 66 7.36 19.47 -5.17
CA LYS A 66 8.35 19.16 -6.21
C LYS A 66 8.48 17.65 -6.50
N LYS A 67 8.19 16.81 -5.51
CA LYS A 67 8.18 15.34 -5.64
C LYS A 67 6.84 14.79 -6.17
N GLY A 68 5.88 15.65 -6.49
CA GLY A 68 4.56 15.28 -7.00
C GLY A 68 3.53 14.99 -5.90
N GLY A 69 3.81 15.35 -4.64
CA GLY A 69 2.88 15.20 -3.52
C GLY A 69 1.93 16.39 -3.37
N THR A 70 0.73 16.16 -2.82
CA THR A 70 -0.22 17.23 -2.46
C THR A 70 -0.24 17.38 -0.94
N TRP A 71 0.01 18.59 -0.42
CA TRP A 71 0.03 18.82 1.03
C TRP A 71 -1.33 19.31 1.55
N LYS A 72 -1.86 18.63 2.56
CA LYS A 72 -3.03 19.08 3.33
C LYS A 72 -2.63 19.39 4.76
N ASP A 73 -2.83 20.65 5.14
CA ASP A 73 -2.40 21.16 6.43
C ASP A 73 -3.43 20.86 7.52
N MET A 74 -3.00 20.27 8.64
CA MET A 74 -3.83 20.15 9.84
C MET A 74 -3.09 20.65 11.09
N PRO A 75 -2.99 21.98 11.26
CA PRO A 75 -2.37 22.57 12.43
C PRO A 75 -3.24 22.37 13.68
N VAL A 76 -2.64 21.91 14.77
CA VAL A 76 -3.25 21.86 16.10
C VAL A 76 -2.56 22.88 16.99
N ALA A 77 -3.28 23.94 17.35
CA ALA A 77 -2.76 24.97 18.26
C ALA A 77 -2.56 24.38 19.67
N GLY A 78 -1.37 24.59 20.25
CA GLY A 78 -0.98 24.05 21.54
C GLY A 78 0.51 23.74 21.54
N GLY A 79 1.32 24.72 21.95
CA GLY A 79 2.77 24.56 22.02
C GLY A 79 3.15 23.37 22.90
N GLY A 80 4.00 22.47 22.37
CA GLY A 80 4.49 21.31 23.11
C GLY A 80 3.93 19.96 22.66
N GLY A 81 2.93 19.92 21.78
CA GLY A 81 2.47 18.69 21.12
C GLY A 81 1.45 17.85 21.89
N ASP A 82 1.06 18.24 23.11
CA ASP A 82 0.05 17.51 23.89
C ASP A 82 -1.33 17.53 23.22
N ALA A 83 -1.77 18.69 22.75
CA ALA A 83 -3.03 18.84 22.01
C ALA A 83 -3.01 18.07 20.68
N ALA A 84 -1.85 18.07 20.00
CA ALA A 84 -1.63 17.32 18.77
C ALA A 84 -1.75 15.80 19.02
N ASN A 85 -1.17 15.30 20.12
CA ASN A 85 -1.26 13.89 20.50
C ASN A 85 -2.68 13.46 20.90
N VAL A 86 -3.46 14.31 21.57
CA VAL A 86 -4.88 14.04 21.86
C VAL A 86 -5.67 13.92 20.57
N THR A 87 -5.46 14.84 19.63
CA THR A 87 -6.13 14.84 18.32
C THR A 87 -5.74 13.61 17.50
N LEU A 88 -4.44 13.25 17.49
CA LEU A 88 -3.93 12.05 16.84
C LEU A 88 -4.59 10.79 17.38
N LYS A 89 -4.63 10.62 18.71
CA LYS A 89 -5.25 9.45 19.36
C LYS A 89 -6.74 9.37 19.03
N ALA A 90 -7.46 10.48 19.07
CA ALA A 90 -8.88 10.51 18.73
C ALA A 90 -9.14 10.07 17.28
N ARG A 91 -8.32 10.56 16.34
CA ARG A 91 -8.41 10.20 14.91
C ARG A 91 -8.07 8.74 14.62
N ILE A 92 -7.05 8.20 15.29
CA ILE A 92 -6.71 6.78 15.20
C ILE A 92 -7.88 5.91 15.68
N VAL A 93 -8.48 6.25 16.84
CA VAL A 93 -9.63 5.50 17.39
C VAL A 93 -10.87 5.63 16.49
N ALA A 94 -11.06 6.79 15.85
CA ALA A 94 -12.14 7.03 14.90
C ALA A 94 -11.95 6.31 13.54
N GLY A 95 -10.80 5.67 13.31
CA GLY A 95 -10.50 4.98 12.04
C GLY A 95 -10.12 5.91 10.88
N ASP A 96 -9.81 7.18 11.18
CA ASP A 96 -9.40 8.21 10.20
C ASP A 96 -8.05 8.83 10.61
N PRO A 97 -6.95 8.07 10.59
CA PRO A 97 -5.64 8.60 10.95
C PRO A 97 -5.10 9.57 9.87
N PRO A 98 -4.36 10.63 10.27
CA PRO A 98 -3.69 11.49 9.30
C PRO A 98 -2.58 10.73 8.56
N THR A 99 -2.20 11.19 7.36
CA THR A 99 -1.11 10.59 6.58
C THR A 99 0.22 10.68 7.32
N ALA A 100 0.48 11.79 8.01
CA ALA A 100 1.61 11.95 8.91
C ALA A 100 1.21 12.78 10.14
N SER A 101 1.88 12.51 11.26
CA SER A 101 1.76 13.33 12.46
C SER A 101 3.14 13.65 13.01
N GLN A 102 3.33 14.88 13.43
CA GLN A 102 4.40 15.21 14.35
C GLN A 102 4.10 14.51 15.67
N ILE A 103 5.08 13.78 16.21
CA ILE A 103 5.00 13.07 17.50
C ILE A 103 6.20 13.53 18.33
N LYS A 104 6.00 13.68 19.64
CA LYS A 104 7.05 13.98 20.61
C LYS A 104 7.63 12.71 21.21
#